data_AF-A0A943TIC5-F1
#
_entry.id   AF-A0A943TIC5-F1
#
_cell.length_a   1.000
_cell.length_b   1.000
_cell.length_c   1.000
_cell.angle_alpha   90.00
_cell.angle_beta   90.00
_cell.angle_gamma   90.00
#
_symmetry.space_group_name_H-M   'P 1'
#
loop_
_entity.id
_entity.type
_entity.pdbx_description
1 polymer ?
#
loop_
_entity_poly.entity_id
_entity_poly.type
_entity_poly.pdbx_seq_one_letter_code
_entity_poly.pdbx_strand_id
1 'polypeptide(L)'
;MFKTRLLSGIVLVILALVLIITGKEVLLFSTLAISCIGMYELYRVFKIEKSLLAALGYIAAIVFYCNLEWNFIPDIMILFMAFMILLMFVFVFAYPKYHANDVMAVFFGLFYVAIMLSYVYQIR
;
A
#
# COMPACT_ATOMS: atom_id res chain seq x y z
N MET A 1 14.32 24.43 -17.33
CA MET A 1 13.59 24.12 -16.08
C MET A 1 12.08 23.93 -16.29
N PHE A 2 11.39 24.81 -17.04
CA PHE A 2 9.96 24.65 -17.31
C PHE A 2 9.63 23.47 -18.24
N LYS A 3 10.40 23.31 -19.32
CA LYS A 3 10.20 22.23 -20.31
C LYS A 3 10.26 20.82 -19.71
N THR A 4 11.16 20.57 -18.75
CA THR A 4 11.32 19.25 -18.11
C THR A 4 10.16 18.91 -17.16
N ARG A 5 9.63 19.89 -16.42
CA ARG A 5 8.43 19.71 -15.58
C ARG A 5 7.18 19.46 -16.42
N LEU A 6 7.03 20.22 -17.51
CA LEU A 6 5.88 20.12 -18.40
C LEU A 6 5.88 18.79 -19.17
N LEU A 7 7.04 18.33 -19.63
CA LEU A 7 7.18 17.04 -20.31
C LEU A 7 6.87 15.86 -19.36
N SER A 8 7.39 15.89 -18.12
CA SER A 8 7.11 14.86 -17.10
C SER A 8 5.63 14.75 -16.79
N GLY A 9 4.93 15.89 -16.62
CA GLY A 9 3.49 15.90 -16.38
C GLY A 9 2.68 15.29 -17.53
N ILE A 10 2.99 15.66 -18.77
CA ILE A 10 2.31 15.11 -19.95
C ILE A 10 2.52 13.59 -20.03
N VAL A 11 3.76 13.13 -19.85
CA VAL A 11 4.08 11.70 -19.88
C VAL A 11 3.32 10.93 -18.79
N LEU A 12 3.26 11.47 -17.56
CA LEU A 12 2.55 10.84 -16.45
C LEU A 12 1.03 10.73 -16.73
N VAL A 13 0.42 11.78 -17.29
CA VAL A 13 -1.01 11.80 -17.62
C VAL A 13 -1.33 10.78 -18.71
N ILE A 14 -0.52 10.69 -19.76
CA ILE A 14 -0.69 9.70 -20.82
C ILE A 14 -0.57 8.28 -20.23
N LEU A 15 0.42 8.05 -19.38
CA LEU A 15 0.64 6.76 -18.75
C LEU A 15 -0.54 6.37 -17.84
N ALA A 16 -1.06 7.30 -17.06
CA ALA A 16 -2.26 7.09 -16.24
C ALA A 16 -3.49 6.73 -17.10
N LEU A 17 -3.71 7.42 -18.22
CA LEU A 17 -4.81 7.11 -19.13
C LEU A 17 -4.68 5.71 -19.73
N VAL A 18 -3.48 5.33 -20.18
CA VAL A 18 -3.22 3.99 -20.74
C VAL A 18 -3.48 2.91 -19.70
N LEU A 19 -3.01 3.09 -18.47
CA LEU A 19 -3.25 2.16 -17.37
C LEU A 19 -4.74 1.99 -17.10
N ILE A 20 -5.48 3.11 -16.96
CA ILE A 20 -6.92 3.10 -16.70
C ILE A 20 -7.67 2.41 -17.85
N ILE A 21 -7.33 2.69 -19.12
CA ILE A 21 -8.02 2.14 -20.28
C ILE A 21 -7.78 0.63 -20.45
N THR A 22 -6.55 0.16 -20.25
CA THR A 22 -6.16 -1.25 -20.45
C THR A 22 -6.84 -2.18 -19.43
N GLY A 23 -7.03 -1.71 -18.19
CA GLY A 23 -7.76 -2.43 -17.14
C GLY A 23 -7.17 -3.80 -16.78
N LYS A 24 -7.93 -4.56 -15.97
CA LYS A 24 -7.57 -5.91 -15.49
C LYS A 24 -6.21 -5.94 -14.76
N GLU A 25 -5.43 -7.00 -14.93
CA GLU A 25 -4.21 -7.27 -14.16
C GLU A 25 -3.12 -6.19 -14.31
N VAL A 26 -3.10 -5.46 -15.42
CA VAL A 26 -2.16 -4.34 -15.63
C VAL A 26 -2.46 -3.20 -14.65
N LEU A 27 -3.74 -2.93 -14.40
CA LEU A 27 -4.15 -1.94 -13.42
C LEU A 27 -3.86 -2.44 -11.99
N LEU A 28 -4.04 -3.74 -11.72
CA LEU A 28 -3.72 -4.31 -10.41
C LEU A 28 -2.23 -4.18 -10.10
N PHE A 29 -1.35 -4.58 -11.03
CA PHE A 29 0.09 -4.54 -10.81
C PHE A 29 0.61 -3.10 -10.69
N SER A 30 0.08 -2.18 -11.50
CA SER A 30 0.46 -0.76 -11.43
C SER A 30 -0.04 -0.09 -10.14
N THR A 31 -1.29 -0.33 -9.72
CA THR A 31 -1.81 0.19 -8.45
C THR A 31 -1.08 -0.39 -7.24
N LEU A 32 -0.76 -1.69 -7.26
CA LEU A 32 0.10 -2.31 -6.25
C LEU A 32 1.49 -1.67 -6.20
N ALA A 33 2.13 -1.45 -7.35
CA ALA A 33 3.45 -0.80 -7.41
C ALA A 33 3.39 0.63 -6.85
N ILE A 34 2.38 1.41 -7.23
CA ILE A 34 2.18 2.78 -6.75
C ILE A 34 1.87 2.77 -5.24
N SER A 35 1.05 1.85 -4.77
CA SER A 35 0.75 1.70 -3.33
C SER A 35 2.00 1.35 -2.53
N CYS A 36 2.84 0.43 -3.00
CA CYS A 36 4.10 0.10 -2.35
C CYS A 36 5.06 1.30 -2.29
N ILE A 37 5.14 2.09 -3.38
CA ILE A 37 5.95 3.34 -3.40
C ILE A 37 5.39 4.35 -2.40
N GLY A 38 4.07 4.56 -2.37
CA GLY A 38 3.44 5.49 -1.44
C GLY A 38 3.59 5.05 0.02
N MET A 39 3.47 3.76 0.31
CA MET A 39 3.73 3.20 1.64
C MET A 39 5.20 3.37 2.03
N TYR A 40 6.14 3.22 1.08
CA TYR A 40 7.56 3.46 1.32
C TYR A 40 7.87 4.91 1.67
N GLU A 41 7.30 5.86 0.93
CA GLU A 41 7.45 7.27 1.25
C GLU A 41 6.88 7.60 2.63
N LEU A 42 5.70 7.07 2.96
CA LEU A 42 5.09 7.23 4.28
C LEU A 42 5.99 6.66 5.38
N TYR A 43 6.45 5.42 5.25
CA TYR A 43 7.28 4.75 6.26
C TYR A 43 8.65 5.41 6.44
N ARG A 44 9.17 6.03 5.39
CA ARG A 44 10.41 6.81 5.44
C ARG A 44 10.27 8.09 6.26
N VAL A 45 9.12 8.77 6.22
CA VAL A 45 8.85 9.95 7.08
C VAL A 45 8.96 9.60 8.57
N PHE A 46 8.48 8.41 8.94
CA PHE A 46 8.56 7.88 10.29
C PHE A 46 9.88 7.14 10.59
N LYS A 47 10.81 7.04 9.62
CA LYS A 47 12.10 6.34 9.73
C LYS A 47 11.99 4.85 10.07
N ILE A 48 10.88 4.21 9.71
CA ILE A 48 10.59 2.79 9.99
C ILE A 48 10.70 1.91 8.73
N GLU A 49 11.20 2.44 7.62
CA GLU A 49 11.20 1.80 6.28
C GLU A 49 11.82 0.39 6.24
N LYS A 50 12.82 0.10 7.10
CA LYS A 50 13.48 -1.22 7.20
C LYS A 50 13.07 -2.02 8.43
N SER A 51 11.99 -1.62 9.10
CA SER A 51 11.51 -2.30 10.30
C SER A 51 10.69 -3.55 9.97
N LEU A 52 10.63 -4.48 10.93
CA LEU A 52 9.74 -5.64 10.83
C LEU A 52 8.26 -5.23 10.70
N LEU A 53 7.85 -4.11 11.32
CA LEU A 53 6.49 -3.60 11.16
C LEU A 53 6.22 -3.14 9.73
N ALA A 54 7.14 -2.40 9.11
CA ALA A 54 6.97 -1.98 7.72
C ALA A 54 6.88 -3.17 6.77
N ALA A 55 7.69 -4.21 7.00
CA ALA A 55 7.61 -5.45 6.24
C ALA A 55 6.22 -6.12 6.35
N LEU A 56 5.64 -6.19 7.56
CA LEU A 56 4.28 -6.68 7.76
C LEU A 56 3.25 -5.84 7.00
N GLY A 57 3.41 -4.51 6.99
CA GLY A 57 2.57 -3.60 6.20
C GLY A 57 2.60 -3.90 4.71
N TYR A 58 3.79 -4.04 4.12
CA TYR A 58 3.92 -4.37 2.69
C TYR A 58 3.36 -5.75 2.35
N ILE A 59 3.64 -6.77 3.17
CA ILE A 59 3.11 -8.11 2.95
C ILE A 59 1.58 -8.08 2.99
N ALA A 60 0.99 -7.40 3.97
CA ALA A 60 -0.46 -7.28 4.06
C ALA A 60 -1.06 -6.52 2.87
N ALA A 61 -0.39 -5.49 2.33
CA ALA A 61 -0.81 -4.81 1.12
C ALA A 61 -0.77 -5.74 -0.11
N ILE A 62 0.30 -6.53 -0.27
CA ILE A 62 0.41 -7.50 -1.37
C ILE A 62 -0.68 -8.56 -1.27
N VAL A 63 -0.90 -9.14 -0.07
CA VAL A 63 -1.95 -10.14 0.15
C VAL A 63 -3.33 -9.55 -0.13
N PHE A 64 -3.58 -8.29 0.26
CA PHE A 64 -4.84 -7.60 -0.04
C PHE A 64 -5.08 -7.45 -1.55
N TYR A 65 -4.07 -7.02 -2.32
CA TYR A 65 -4.19 -6.91 -3.77
C TYR A 65 -4.36 -8.29 -4.46
N CYS A 66 -3.61 -9.32 -4.04
CA CYS A 66 -3.82 -10.68 -4.55
C CYS A 66 -5.22 -11.22 -4.21
N ASN A 67 -5.75 -10.85 -3.05
CA ASN A 67 -7.10 -11.22 -2.64
C ASN A 67 -8.17 -10.60 -3.55
N LEU A 68 -7.94 -9.39 -4.07
CA LEU A 68 -8.87 -8.69 -4.94
C LEU A 68 -9.13 -9.45 -6.27
N GLU A 69 -8.11 -10.09 -6.83
CA GLU A 69 -8.23 -10.87 -8.07
C GLU A 69 -8.70 -12.30 -7.84
N TRP A 70 -8.12 -12.99 -6.85
CA TRP A 70 -8.39 -14.41 -6.63
C TRP A 70 -9.53 -14.71 -5.66
N ASN A 71 -10.06 -13.70 -4.94
CA ASN A 71 -11.09 -13.85 -3.92
C ASN A 71 -10.81 -15.00 -2.93
N PHE A 72 -9.53 -15.16 -2.55
CA PHE A 72 -9.07 -16.28 -1.72
C PHE A 72 -9.63 -16.26 -0.29
N ILE A 73 -9.94 -15.06 0.21
CA ILE A 73 -10.48 -14.80 1.54
C ILE A 73 -11.89 -14.27 1.33
N PRO A 74 -12.93 -15.02 1.74
CA PRO A 74 -14.32 -14.63 1.52
C PRO A 74 -14.73 -13.39 2.31
N ASP A 75 -14.03 -13.07 3.40
CA ASP A 75 -14.24 -11.86 4.19
C ASP A 75 -12.91 -11.12 4.43
N ILE A 76 -12.74 -10.00 3.73
CA ILE A 76 -11.58 -9.11 3.83
C ILE A 76 -11.40 -8.59 5.27
N MET A 77 -12.47 -8.54 6.07
CA MET A 77 -12.42 -8.09 7.46
C MET A 77 -11.56 -9.02 8.33
N ILE A 78 -11.45 -10.30 7.97
CA ILE A 78 -10.54 -11.26 8.62
C ILE A 78 -9.08 -10.85 8.40
N LEU A 79 -8.72 -10.40 7.19
CA LEU A 79 -7.36 -9.93 6.89
C LEU A 79 -7.02 -8.70 7.73
N PHE A 80 -7.95 -7.76 7.89
CA PHE A 80 -7.74 -6.57 8.73
C PHE A 80 -7.58 -6.90 10.21
N MET A 81 -8.40 -7.82 10.74
CA MET A 81 -8.23 -8.31 12.11
C MET A 81 -6.88 -9.00 12.30
N ALA A 82 -6.53 -9.93 11.41
CA ALA A 82 -5.24 -10.64 11.49
C ALA A 82 -4.06 -9.68 11.42
N PHE A 83 -4.12 -8.68 10.54
CA PHE A 83 -3.12 -7.63 10.43
C PHE A 83 -3.00 -6.80 11.71
N MET A 84 -4.11 -6.36 12.30
CA MET A 84 -4.07 -5.64 13.58
C MET A 84 -3.48 -6.48 14.72
N ILE A 85 -3.89 -7.74 14.83
CA ILE A 85 -3.38 -8.66 15.86
C ILE A 85 -1.87 -8.85 15.69
N LEU A 86 -1.39 -9.05 14.46
CA LEU A 86 0.04 -9.17 14.17
C LEU A 86 0.82 -7.90 14.50
N LEU A 87 0.29 -6.72 14.18
CA LEU A 87 0.92 -5.45 14.54
C LEU A 87 1.03 -5.29 16.06
N MET A 88 -0.04 -5.57 16.79
CA MET A 88 -0.04 -5.53 18.26
C MET A 88 0.93 -6.54 18.85
N PHE A 89 0.97 -7.75 18.29
CA PHE A 89 1.91 -8.79 18.72
C PHE A 89 3.35 -8.32 18.56
N VAL A 90 3.75 -7.87 17.36
CA VAL A 90 5.12 -7.37 17.15
C VAL A 90 5.42 -6.16 18.03
N PHE A 91 4.47 -5.26 18.22
CA PHE A 91 4.63 -4.11 19.10
C PHE A 91 4.95 -4.53 20.55
N VAL A 92 4.22 -5.49 21.12
CA VAL A 92 4.43 -5.97 22.49
C VAL A 92 5.77 -6.70 22.63
N PHE A 93 6.09 -7.61 21.69
CA PHE A 93 7.31 -8.42 21.79
C PHE A 93 8.59 -7.63 21.53
N ALA A 94 8.53 -6.60 20.70
CA ALA A 94 9.66 -5.73 20.43
C ALA A 94 9.68 -4.48 21.31
N TYR A 95 8.85 -4.40 22.36
CA TYR A 95 8.93 -3.29 23.31
C TYR A 95 10.32 -3.27 24.02
N PRO A 96 10.97 -2.10 24.17
CA PRO A 96 10.53 -0.73 23.89
C PRO A 96 10.98 -0.17 22.51
N LYS A 97 11.45 -1.03 21.60
CA LYS A 97 12.06 -0.65 20.31
C LYS A 97 11.11 0.11 19.39
N TYR A 98 9.81 -0.17 19.46
CA TYR A 98 8.78 0.48 18.65
C TYR A 98 7.87 1.36 19.52
N HIS A 99 7.39 2.45 18.93
CA HIS A 99 6.45 3.36 19.58
C HIS A 99 5.07 3.29 18.92
N ALA A 100 4.04 3.76 19.62
CA ALA A 100 2.67 3.75 19.09
C ALA A 100 2.55 4.49 17.74
N ASN A 101 3.37 5.54 17.54
CA ASN A 101 3.43 6.28 16.28
C ASN A 101 3.88 5.41 15.10
N ASP A 102 4.77 4.45 15.32
CA ASP A 102 5.28 3.56 14.27
C ASP A 102 4.19 2.57 13.84
N VAL A 103 3.47 2.00 14.81
CA VAL A 103 2.35 1.09 14.57
C VAL A 103 1.22 1.80 13.84
N MET A 104 0.91 3.02 14.27
CA MET A 104 -0.05 3.89 13.61
C MET A 104 0.36 4.15 12.16
N ALA A 105 1.62 4.51 11.90
CA ALA A 105 2.10 4.77 10.55
C ALA A 105 1.95 3.53 9.65
N VAL A 106 2.26 2.33 10.15
CA VAL A 106 2.09 1.08 9.39
C VAL A 106 0.63 0.78 9.10
N PHE A 107 -0.24 0.96 10.08
CA PHE A 107 -1.68 0.83 9.91
C PHE A 107 -2.21 1.82 8.85
N PHE A 108 -1.88 3.10 8.98
CA PHE A 108 -2.25 4.12 7.99
C PHE A 108 -1.71 3.80 6.60
N GLY A 109 -0.48 3.30 6.48
CA GLY A 109 0.08 2.90 5.19
C GLY A 109 -0.81 1.89 4.46
N LEU A 110 -1.29 0.86 5.15
CA LEU A 110 -2.17 -0.12 4.54
C LEU A 110 -3.54 0.48 4.17
N PHE A 111 -4.23 1.08 5.14
CA PHE A 111 -5.61 1.52 4.92
C PHE A 111 -5.73 2.76 4.04
N TYR A 112 -4.88 3.76 4.27
CA TYR A 112 -4.96 5.02 3.56
C TYR A 112 -4.27 4.98 2.20
N VAL A 113 -3.15 4.25 2.06
CA VAL A 113 -2.41 4.23 0.79
C VAL A 113 -2.80 3.03 -0.07
N ALA A 114 -2.73 1.80 0.45
CA ALA A 114 -3.00 0.62 -0.36
C ALA A 114 -4.49 0.45 -0.69
N ILE A 115 -5.35 0.46 0.33
CA ILE A 115 -6.77 0.17 0.14
C ILE A 115 -7.47 1.30 -0.62
N MET A 116 -7.24 2.56 -0.26
CA MET A 116 -7.90 3.67 -0.96
C MET A 116 -7.53 3.73 -2.44
N LEU A 117 -6.28 3.43 -2.78
CA LEU A 117 -5.83 3.41 -4.17
C LEU A 117 -6.39 2.22 -4.94
N SER A 118 -6.64 1.08 -4.28
CA SER A 118 -7.30 -0.07 -4.87
C SER A 118 -8.74 0.19 -5.34
N TYR A 119 -9.43 1.21 -4.80
CA TYR A 119 -10.76 1.56 -5.32
C TYR A 119 -10.72 2.02 -6.78
N VAL A 120 -9.58 2.56 -7.25
CA VAL A 120 -9.40 2.87 -8.68
C VAL A 120 -9.52 1.60 -9.53
N TYR A 121 -9.08 0.46 -8.99
CA TYR A 121 -9.27 -0.85 -9.61
C TYR A 121 -10.71 -1.33 -9.51
N GLN A 122 -11.35 -1.24 -8.34
CA GLN A 122 -12.71 -1.75 -8.15
C GLN A 122 -13.78 -1.03 -8.98
N ILE A 123 -13.52 0.21 -9.42
CA ILE A 123 -14.46 1.00 -10.23
C ILE A 123 -14.43 0.58 -11.72
N ARG A 124 -13.37 -0.11 -12.17
CA ARG A 124 -13.09 -0.46 -13.57
C ARG A 124 -13.45 -1.90 -13.89
#